data_AF-A0A8H4JQI8-F1
#
_entry.id   AF-A0A8H4JQI8-F1
#
_cell.length_a   1.000
_cell.length_b   1.000
_cell.length_c   1.000
_cell.angle_alpha   90.00
_cell.angle_beta   90.00
_cell.angle_gamma   90.00
#
_symmetry.space_group_name_H-M   'P 1'
#
loop_
_entity.id
_entity.type
_entity.pdbx_description
1 polymer ?
#
loop_
_entity_poly.entity_id
_entity_poly.type
_entity_poly.pdbx_seq_one_letter_code
_entity_poly.pdbx_strand_id
1 'polypeptide(L)'
;MTIAPFTVPQTWATQSIHDSLTDNNPTLDVTANPGNLVQTNVADLAGAQIVRWHHFNVDCLRQAYGDILDDYPVPTVSSHLGPHTVNGLNRFKQVVIDNLFPSLAHPIQTGANVLGARLGAGLPNVFFKKDTVVDWPRRSGLSLVSDDGTHFLVSCVLMGSQWSSSRLERSHFLGEAANLPLRRVAAYCVATDTRYGFVLTPGEVVVVRVSGTAYDYGQPCRIEWQAVLWSASGPDTLTVNLSL
;
A
#
# COMPACT_ATOMS: atom_id res chain seq x y z
N MET A 1 19.38 -4.38 -5.86
CA MET A 1 19.70 -3.77 -7.17
C MET A 1 19.42 -2.30 -6.99
N THR A 2 20.46 -1.49 -6.78
CA THR A 2 20.35 -0.04 -6.65
C THR A 2 20.15 0.53 -8.05
N ILE A 3 19.01 1.19 -8.27
CA ILE A 3 18.73 1.90 -9.52
C ILE A 3 19.63 3.16 -9.52
N ALA A 4 20.40 3.36 -10.59
CA ALA A 4 21.24 4.54 -10.72
C ALA A 4 20.38 5.83 -10.76
N PRO A 5 20.86 6.97 -10.24
CA PRO A 5 20.15 8.22 -10.36
C PRO A 5 20.08 8.63 -11.84
N PHE A 6 18.93 8.42 -12.46
CA PHE A 6 18.64 8.86 -13.81
C PHE A 6 18.01 10.26 -13.73
N THR A 7 18.76 11.28 -14.15
CA THR A 7 18.19 12.60 -14.45
C THR A 7 17.42 12.51 -15.76
N VAL A 8 16.09 12.68 -15.69
CA VAL A 8 15.22 12.73 -16.87
C VAL A 8 15.15 14.18 -17.37
N PRO A 9 15.63 14.48 -18.60
CA PRO A 9 15.21 15.66 -19.35
C PRO A 9 13.70 15.88 -19.29
N GLN A 10 13.27 17.09 -18.94
CA GLN A 10 11.86 17.47 -18.85
C GLN A 10 11.04 17.17 -20.12
N THR A 11 11.69 16.97 -21.26
CA THR A 11 11.07 16.65 -22.56
C THR A 11 10.49 15.23 -22.67
N TRP A 12 10.71 14.35 -21.68
CA TRP A 12 10.13 12.99 -21.64
C TRP A 12 9.04 12.80 -20.59
N ALA A 13 8.80 13.81 -19.75
CA ALA A 13 7.69 13.82 -18.81
C ALA A 13 6.46 14.35 -19.55
N THR A 14 5.46 13.49 -19.78
CA THR A 14 4.34 13.80 -20.68
C THR A 14 2.97 13.76 -20.01
N GLN A 15 2.90 13.31 -18.76
CA GLN A 15 1.66 13.21 -17.99
C GLN A 15 1.87 13.71 -16.55
N SER A 16 0.79 14.13 -15.88
CA SER A 16 0.85 14.54 -14.48
C SER A 16 1.08 13.32 -13.55
N ILE A 17 1.47 13.56 -12.30
CA ILE A 17 1.49 12.51 -11.27
C ILE A 17 0.10 11.88 -11.14
N HIS A 18 -0.96 12.70 -11.14
CA HIS A 18 -2.34 12.25 -11.04
C HIS A 18 -2.71 11.28 -12.17
N ASP A 19 -2.42 11.64 -13.42
CA ASP A 19 -2.69 10.76 -14.57
C ASP A 19 -1.93 9.43 -14.46
N SER A 20 -0.65 9.50 -14.04
CA SER A 20 0.18 8.31 -13.86
C SER A 20 -0.34 7.38 -12.76
N LEU A 21 -0.84 7.94 -11.65
CA LEU A 21 -1.35 7.17 -10.52
C LEU A 21 -2.80 6.70 -10.73
N THR A 22 -3.52 7.27 -11.70
CA THR A 22 -4.90 6.87 -12.00
C THR A 22 -5.02 5.91 -13.19
N ASP A 23 -3.91 5.57 -13.83
CA ASP A 23 -3.88 4.56 -14.89
C ASP A 23 -4.19 3.14 -14.36
N ASN A 24 -4.48 2.25 -15.30
CA ASN A 24 -4.85 0.87 -15.05
C ASN A 24 -3.71 0.09 -14.40
N ASN A 25 -4.05 -0.73 -13.41
CA ASN A 25 -3.12 -1.68 -12.83
C ASN A 25 -2.80 -2.85 -13.80
N PRO A 26 -1.71 -3.59 -13.56
CA PRO A 26 -1.41 -4.78 -14.34
C PRO A 26 -2.54 -5.79 -14.25
N THR A 27 -2.89 -6.39 -15.40
CA THR A 27 -3.86 -7.48 -15.44
C THR A 27 -3.26 -8.71 -14.76
N LEU A 28 -3.99 -9.30 -13.82
CA LEU A 28 -3.55 -10.49 -13.07
C LEU A 28 -4.36 -11.72 -13.53
N ASP A 29 -3.67 -12.81 -13.84
CA ASP A 29 -4.27 -14.12 -14.12
C ASP A 29 -4.00 -15.07 -12.94
N VAL A 30 -4.98 -15.20 -12.04
CA VAL A 30 -4.83 -15.97 -10.80
C VAL A 30 -5.19 -17.43 -11.04
N THR A 31 -4.17 -18.28 -11.13
CA THR A 31 -4.32 -19.71 -11.49
C THR A 31 -4.28 -20.65 -10.29
N ALA A 32 -3.81 -20.18 -9.12
CA ALA A 32 -3.84 -20.97 -7.88
C ALA A 32 -4.31 -20.12 -6.70
N ASN A 33 -5.23 -20.68 -5.92
CA ASN A 33 -5.94 -20.00 -4.83
C ASN A 33 -5.87 -20.84 -3.54
N PRO A 34 -4.76 -20.82 -2.80
CA PRO A 34 -4.70 -21.47 -1.49
C PRO A 34 -5.78 -20.90 -0.57
N GLY A 35 -6.73 -21.74 -0.14
CA GLY A 35 -7.92 -21.28 0.58
C GLY A 35 -7.71 -20.97 2.07
N ASN A 36 -6.69 -21.56 2.69
CA ASN A 36 -6.48 -21.40 4.13
C ASN A 36 -5.63 -20.17 4.43
N LEU A 37 -6.15 -19.29 5.30
CA LEU A 37 -5.36 -18.24 5.95
C LEU A 37 -4.22 -18.90 6.71
N VAL A 38 -2.99 -18.62 6.32
CA VAL A 38 -1.83 -19.09 7.07
C VAL A 38 -1.80 -18.34 8.40
N GLN A 39 -2.07 -19.05 9.49
CA GLN A 39 -2.10 -18.53 10.86
C GLN A 39 -0.70 -18.36 11.47
N THR A 40 0.39 -18.72 10.79
CA THR A 40 1.72 -18.62 11.40
C THR A 40 2.11 -17.16 11.64
N ASN A 41 2.56 -16.88 12.88
CA ASN A 41 3.13 -15.60 13.34
C ASN A 41 2.15 -14.42 13.39
N VAL A 42 0.94 -14.62 13.92
CA VAL A 42 -0.03 -13.52 14.11
C VAL A 42 0.46 -12.61 15.25
N ALA A 43 0.98 -11.44 14.88
CA ALA A 43 0.94 -10.31 15.77
C ALA A 43 -0.53 -9.87 15.84
N ASP A 44 -1.16 -9.99 17.00
CA ASP A 44 -2.56 -9.61 17.20
C ASP A 44 -2.64 -8.47 18.21
N LEU A 45 -3.42 -7.45 17.86
CA LEU A 45 -3.69 -6.32 18.72
C LEU A 45 -5.15 -6.43 19.17
N ALA A 46 -5.36 -7.20 20.25
CA ALA A 46 -6.67 -7.40 20.84
C ALA A 46 -7.26 -6.08 21.34
N GLY A 47 -8.59 -5.96 21.27
CA GLY A 47 -9.31 -4.77 21.77
C GLY A 47 -9.18 -3.51 20.90
N ALA A 48 -8.51 -3.58 19.74
CA ALA A 48 -8.41 -2.44 18.83
C ALA A 48 -9.79 -2.07 18.25
N GLN A 49 -10.07 -0.76 18.19
CA GLN A 49 -11.26 -0.25 17.53
C GLN A 49 -11.05 -0.27 16.02
N ILE A 50 -11.88 -1.00 15.28
CA ILE A 50 -11.77 -1.10 13.81
C ILE A 50 -12.92 -0.34 13.17
N VAL A 51 -12.59 0.68 12.38
CA VAL A 51 -13.59 1.56 11.74
C VAL A 51 -13.25 1.81 10.29
N ARG A 52 -14.27 2.10 9.48
CA ARG A 52 -14.08 2.49 8.08
C ARG A 52 -13.56 3.93 7.99
N TRP A 53 -12.59 4.16 7.11
CA TRP A 53 -11.95 5.46 6.90
C TRP A 53 -12.61 6.20 5.74
N HIS A 54 -13.84 6.68 5.96
CA HIS A 54 -14.64 7.33 4.91
C HIS A 54 -14.00 8.58 4.28
N HIS A 55 -13.11 9.25 5.02
CA HIS A 55 -12.38 10.44 4.55
C HIS A 55 -11.15 10.10 3.71
N PHE A 56 -10.78 8.83 3.55
CA PHE A 56 -9.74 8.44 2.61
C PHE A 56 -10.36 8.19 1.23
N ASN A 57 -10.42 9.25 0.43
CA ASN A 57 -11.02 9.25 -0.90
C ASN A 57 -10.28 10.24 -1.82
N VAL A 58 -10.58 10.18 -3.12
CA VAL A 58 -9.91 10.99 -4.15
C VAL A 58 -10.04 12.49 -3.89
N ASP A 59 -11.19 12.96 -3.41
CA ASP A 59 -11.43 14.39 -3.15
C ASP A 59 -10.52 14.90 -2.03
N CYS A 60 -10.37 14.14 -0.96
CA CYS A 60 -9.46 14.50 0.14
C CYS A 60 -7.99 14.48 -0.30
N LEU A 61 -7.59 13.55 -1.18
CA LEU A 61 -6.22 13.50 -1.71
C LEU A 61 -5.95 14.70 -2.63
N ARG A 62 -6.89 15.05 -3.52
CA ARG A 62 -6.80 16.27 -4.35
C ARG A 62 -6.77 17.53 -3.51
N GLN A 63 -7.56 17.61 -2.45
CA GLN A 63 -7.54 18.76 -1.55
C GLN A 63 -6.19 18.92 -0.84
N ALA A 64 -5.55 17.80 -0.45
CA ALA A 64 -4.29 17.82 0.29
C ALA A 64 -3.05 17.99 -0.60
N TYR A 65 -3.08 17.42 -1.80
CA TYR A 65 -1.90 17.27 -2.67
C TYR A 65 -2.14 17.66 -4.13
N GLY A 66 -3.30 18.25 -4.47
CA GLY A 66 -3.70 18.51 -5.86
C GLY A 66 -2.68 19.28 -6.67
N ASP A 67 -2.06 20.30 -6.10
CA ASP A 67 -0.99 21.05 -6.76
C ASP A 67 0.25 20.19 -7.06
N ILE A 68 0.58 19.23 -6.20
CA ILE A 68 1.67 18.28 -6.47
C ILE A 68 1.23 17.25 -7.52
N LEU A 69 0.00 16.75 -7.40
CA LEU A 69 -0.54 15.71 -8.26
C LEU A 69 -0.74 16.20 -9.70
N ASP A 70 -1.21 17.44 -9.87
CA ASP A 70 -1.67 17.96 -11.16
C ASP A 70 -0.56 18.74 -11.90
N ASP A 71 0.28 19.49 -11.18
CA ASP A 71 1.22 20.43 -11.82
C ASP A 71 2.60 19.82 -12.13
N TYR A 72 2.93 18.66 -11.57
CA TYR A 72 4.26 18.06 -11.71
C TYR A 72 4.25 16.88 -12.69
N PRO A 73 5.01 16.97 -13.80
CA PRO A 73 5.01 15.94 -14.81
C PRO A 73 5.94 14.79 -14.43
N VAL A 74 5.55 13.57 -14.80
CA VAL A 74 6.36 12.35 -14.68
C VAL A 74 6.50 11.64 -16.02
N PRO A 75 7.56 10.83 -16.21
CA PRO A 75 7.69 9.99 -17.39
C PRO A 75 6.55 8.99 -17.48
N THR A 76 6.08 8.72 -18.69
CA THR A 76 5.14 7.62 -18.93
C THR A 76 5.90 6.30 -18.77
N VAL A 77 5.50 5.52 -17.77
CA VAL A 77 6.04 4.19 -17.56
C VAL A 77 5.18 3.21 -18.35
N SER A 78 5.60 2.90 -19.57
CA SER A 78 4.97 1.86 -20.39
C SER A 78 5.19 0.50 -19.72
N SER A 79 4.20 0.03 -18.98
CA SER A 79 4.11 -1.35 -18.49
C SER A 79 2.63 -1.61 -18.37
N HIS A 80 2.02 -2.57 -19.04
CA HIS A 80 2.08 -3.97 -18.64
C HIS A 80 1.94 -4.88 -19.88
N LEU A 81 2.97 -5.67 -20.20
CA LEU A 81 2.90 -6.64 -21.31
C LEU A 81 2.09 -7.87 -20.89
N GLY A 82 0.78 -7.82 -21.16
CA GLY A 82 -0.14 -8.94 -21.05
C GLY A 82 -0.54 -9.32 -19.62
N PRO A 83 -1.42 -10.33 -19.46
CA PRO A 83 -1.82 -10.83 -18.15
C PRO A 83 -0.63 -11.47 -17.43
N HIS A 84 -0.44 -11.13 -16.16
CA HIS A 84 0.60 -11.69 -15.33
C HIS A 84 0.07 -12.87 -14.52
N THR A 85 0.58 -14.06 -14.79
CA THR A 85 0.18 -15.26 -14.03
C THR A 85 0.59 -15.18 -12.57
N VAL A 86 -0.38 -15.38 -11.68
CA VAL A 86 -0.25 -15.44 -10.22
C VAL A 86 -0.70 -16.83 -9.74
N ASN A 87 0.28 -17.67 -9.41
CA ASN A 87 0.06 -19.03 -8.92
C ASN A 87 0.42 -19.21 -7.42
N GLY A 88 0.44 -18.11 -6.67
CA GLY A 88 0.69 -18.12 -5.23
C GLY A 88 1.24 -16.80 -4.70
N LEU A 89 1.35 -16.70 -3.38
CA LEU A 89 1.71 -15.46 -2.67
C LEU A 89 3.07 -14.88 -3.09
N ASN A 90 4.11 -15.72 -3.20
CA ASN A 90 5.44 -15.24 -3.57
C ASN A 90 5.46 -14.70 -5.00
N ARG A 91 4.76 -15.37 -5.92
CA ARG A 91 4.62 -14.88 -7.29
C ARG A 91 3.82 -13.59 -7.34
N PHE A 92 2.75 -13.49 -6.56
CA PHE A 92 1.94 -12.29 -6.47
C PHE A 92 2.77 -11.07 -6.01
N LYS A 93 3.50 -11.20 -4.89
CA LYS A 93 4.43 -10.17 -4.40
C LYS A 93 5.44 -9.76 -5.47
N GLN A 94 5.99 -10.73 -6.21
CA GLN A 94 6.96 -10.46 -7.25
C GLN A 94 6.34 -9.71 -8.44
N VAL A 95 5.13 -10.07 -8.88
CA VAL A 95 4.40 -9.36 -9.95
C VAL A 95 4.16 -7.91 -9.55
N VAL A 96 3.79 -7.65 -8.30
CA VAL A 96 3.59 -6.29 -7.77
C VAL A 96 4.91 -5.49 -7.81
N ILE A 97 6.03 -6.07 -7.36
CA ILE A 97 7.34 -5.40 -7.43
C ILE A 97 7.76 -5.13 -8.87
N ASP A 98 7.55 -6.08 -9.77
CA ASP A 98 8.08 -5.98 -11.13
C ASP A 98 7.20 -5.11 -12.04
N ASN A 99 5.90 -4.99 -11.74
CA ASN A 99 4.93 -4.38 -12.67
C ASN A 99 4.10 -3.25 -12.06
N LEU A 100 3.90 -3.19 -10.73
CA LEU A 100 3.18 -2.08 -10.08
C LEU A 100 4.15 -1.02 -9.56
N PHE A 101 5.22 -1.41 -8.85
CA PHE A 101 6.16 -0.44 -8.29
C PHE A 101 6.74 0.54 -9.33
N PRO A 102 7.10 0.13 -10.57
CA PRO A 102 7.67 1.06 -11.53
C PRO A 102 6.75 2.25 -11.83
N SER A 103 5.43 2.08 -11.81
CA SER A 103 4.47 3.18 -12.00
C SER A 103 4.38 4.11 -10.78
N LEU A 104 4.78 3.66 -9.59
CA LEU A 104 4.83 4.46 -8.36
C LEU A 104 6.14 5.21 -8.18
N ALA A 105 7.25 4.67 -8.72
CA ALA A 105 8.60 5.14 -8.43
C ALA A 105 8.79 6.63 -8.79
N HIS A 106 8.41 7.01 -10.01
CA HIS A 106 8.54 8.40 -10.47
C HIS A 106 7.59 9.35 -9.72
N PRO A 107 6.28 9.05 -9.58
CA PRO A 107 5.38 9.81 -8.71
C PRO A 107 5.91 10.06 -7.30
N ILE A 108 6.35 9.01 -6.61
CA ILE A 108 6.87 9.11 -5.23
C ILE A 108 8.11 10.01 -5.20
N GLN A 109 9.06 9.80 -6.11
CA GLN A 109 10.29 10.58 -6.15
C GLN A 109 10.00 12.06 -6.45
N THR A 110 9.16 12.34 -7.45
CA THR A 110 8.79 13.71 -7.82
C THR A 110 8.05 14.40 -6.68
N GLY A 111 7.04 13.76 -6.09
CA GLY A 111 6.30 14.31 -4.95
C GLY A 111 7.21 14.55 -3.73
N ALA A 112 8.10 13.62 -3.42
CA ALA A 112 9.06 13.75 -2.32
C ALA A 112 10.02 14.93 -2.52
N ASN A 113 10.50 15.14 -3.75
CA ASN A 113 11.36 16.28 -4.07
C ASN A 113 10.63 17.62 -3.88
N VAL A 114 9.38 17.71 -4.33
CA VAL A 114 8.55 18.92 -4.17
C VAL A 114 8.27 19.21 -2.70
N LEU A 115 7.85 18.19 -1.94
CA LEU A 115 7.59 18.33 -0.51
C LEU A 115 8.87 18.69 0.25
N GLY A 116 9.99 18.04 -0.06
CA GLY A 116 11.27 18.33 0.58
C GLY A 116 11.75 19.76 0.33
N ALA A 117 11.60 20.26 -0.90
CA ALA A 117 11.90 21.65 -1.23
C ALA A 117 11.05 22.65 -0.41
N ARG A 118 9.75 22.36 -0.22
CA ARG A 118 8.84 23.21 0.58
C ARG A 118 9.15 23.17 2.08
N LEU A 119 9.57 22.02 2.59
CA LEU A 119 9.93 21.83 3.99
C LEU A 119 11.37 22.29 4.31
N GLY A 120 12.16 22.66 3.30
CA GLY A 120 13.56 23.01 3.47
C GLY A 120 14.45 21.83 3.89
N ALA A 121 14.00 20.60 3.66
CA ALA A 121 14.69 19.37 4.05
C ALA A 121 14.53 18.30 2.96
N GLY A 122 15.62 17.65 2.57
CA GLY A 122 15.56 16.51 1.67
C GLY A 122 14.79 15.35 2.32
N LEU A 123 13.78 14.83 1.63
CA LEU A 123 13.13 13.58 2.04
C LEU A 123 13.98 12.38 1.61
N PRO A 124 13.99 11.28 2.38
CA PRO A 124 14.80 10.12 2.05
C PRO A 124 14.30 9.44 0.77
N ASN A 125 15.21 8.79 0.05
CA ASN A 125 14.82 7.86 -1.00
C ASN A 125 14.12 6.66 -0.36
N VAL A 126 13.08 6.18 -1.04
CA VAL A 126 12.30 5.03 -0.59
C VAL A 126 12.16 4.00 -1.71
N PHE A 127 12.06 2.73 -1.33
CA PHE A 127 11.84 1.63 -2.26
C PHE A 127 11.05 0.52 -1.59
N PHE A 128 10.36 -0.30 -2.38
CA PHE A 128 9.62 -1.43 -1.85
C PHE A 128 10.55 -2.65 -1.69
N LYS A 129 10.42 -3.34 -0.56
CA LYS A 129 11.06 -4.63 -0.28
C LYS A 129 10.01 -5.69 0.05
N LYS A 130 10.25 -6.92 -0.39
CA LYS A 130 9.47 -8.09 0.02
C LYS A 130 9.99 -8.68 1.33
N ASP A 131 9.06 -9.21 2.12
CA ASP A 131 9.34 -10.06 3.28
C ASP A 131 10.31 -9.43 4.31
N THR A 132 10.16 -8.13 4.56
CA THR A 132 10.96 -7.36 5.51
C THR A 132 10.66 -7.80 6.94
N VAL A 133 11.69 -7.93 7.77
CA VAL A 133 11.53 -8.26 9.19
C VAL A 133 10.99 -7.02 9.90
N VAL A 134 9.88 -7.17 10.64
CA VAL A 134 9.31 -6.08 11.46
C VAL A 134 9.58 -6.31 12.94
N ASP A 135 9.43 -7.55 13.41
CA ASP A 135 9.71 -7.98 14.78
C ASP A 135 9.85 -9.50 14.75
N TRP A 136 11.05 -10.04 14.97
CA TRP A 136 11.32 -11.47 14.71
C TRP A 136 10.35 -12.37 15.51
N PRO A 137 9.69 -13.38 14.89
CA PRO A 137 9.85 -13.89 13.52
C PRO A 137 8.85 -13.29 12.49
N ARG A 138 8.16 -12.20 12.81
CA ARG A 138 7.14 -11.55 11.99
C ARG A 138 7.78 -10.79 10.83
N ARG A 139 7.13 -10.89 9.67
CA ARG A 139 7.56 -10.24 8.43
C ARG A 139 6.40 -9.55 7.75
N SER A 140 6.64 -8.33 7.30
CA SER A 140 5.75 -7.61 6.40
C SER A 140 5.90 -8.16 4.99
N GLY A 141 4.78 -8.42 4.30
CA GLY A 141 4.82 -9.05 2.98
C GLY A 141 5.48 -8.16 1.92
N LEU A 142 5.14 -6.87 1.96
CA LEU A 142 5.73 -5.78 1.19
C LEU A 142 5.87 -4.56 2.10
N SER A 143 6.99 -3.86 2.04
CA SER A 143 7.21 -2.62 2.79
C SER A 143 7.85 -1.55 1.93
N LEU A 144 7.38 -0.32 2.07
CA LEU A 144 8.10 0.86 1.60
C LEU A 144 9.09 1.28 2.68
N VAL A 145 10.38 1.25 2.38
CA VAL A 145 11.43 1.56 3.33
C VAL A 145 12.45 2.53 2.73
N SER A 146 13.15 3.28 3.57
CA SER A 146 14.32 4.07 3.17
C SER A 146 15.62 3.26 3.17
N ASP A 147 16.68 3.92 2.68
CA ASP A 147 18.05 3.39 2.65
C ASP A 147 18.58 2.98 4.04
N ASP A 148 18.18 3.69 5.09
CA ASP A 148 18.55 3.40 6.49
C ASP A 148 17.73 2.26 7.13
N GLY A 149 16.73 1.75 6.41
CA GLY A 149 15.84 0.69 6.89
C GLY A 149 14.60 1.16 7.65
N THR A 150 14.34 2.47 7.74
CA THR A 150 13.09 2.99 8.32
C THR A 150 11.89 2.56 7.47
N HIS A 151 10.83 2.08 8.12
CA HIS A 151 9.61 1.65 7.46
C HIS A 151 8.60 2.80 7.36
N PHE A 152 8.15 3.11 6.15
CA PHE A 152 7.05 4.06 5.92
C PHE A 152 5.72 3.33 5.74
N LEU A 153 5.72 2.19 5.05
CA LEU A 153 4.57 1.31 4.88
C LEU A 153 4.91 -0.13 5.23
N VAL A 154 3.96 -0.82 5.85
CA VAL A 154 4.00 -2.26 6.14
C VAL A 154 2.75 -2.93 5.60
N SER A 155 2.80 -4.23 5.33
CA SER A 155 1.65 -4.92 4.76
C SER A 155 1.48 -6.36 5.17
N CYS A 156 0.24 -6.82 5.00
CA CYS A 156 -0.12 -8.22 4.94
C CYS A 156 -0.53 -8.55 3.50
N VAL A 157 0.14 -9.53 2.88
CA VAL A 157 -0.21 -9.97 1.52
C VAL A 157 -0.92 -11.31 1.60
N LEU A 158 -2.09 -11.40 0.98
CA LEU A 158 -2.99 -12.55 0.99
C LEU A 158 -3.50 -12.84 -0.43
N MET A 159 -4.02 -14.04 -0.67
CA MET A 159 -4.79 -14.35 -1.87
C MET A 159 -6.27 -13.99 -1.65
N GLY A 160 -7.00 -13.66 -2.71
CA GLY A 160 -8.42 -13.27 -2.59
C GLY A 160 -9.32 -14.39 -2.04
N SER A 161 -8.93 -15.64 -2.24
CA SER A 161 -9.56 -16.82 -1.62
C SER A 161 -9.36 -16.86 -0.10
N GLN A 162 -8.26 -16.32 0.42
CA GLN A 162 -7.94 -16.30 1.85
C GLN A 162 -8.72 -15.21 2.58
N TRP A 163 -8.86 -14.03 1.97
CA TRP A 163 -9.50 -12.88 2.60
C TRP A 163 -9.92 -11.81 1.59
N SER A 164 -10.97 -11.07 1.92
CA SER A 164 -11.40 -9.85 1.22
C SER A 164 -12.07 -8.89 2.21
N SER A 165 -12.07 -7.59 1.90
CA SER A 165 -12.68 -6.52 2.69
C SER A 165 -14.18 -6.70 2.92
N SER A 166 -14.88 -7.37 2.00
CA SER A 166 -16.29 -7.75 2.18
C SER A 166 -16.55 -8.60 3.43
N ARG A 167 -15.53 -9.25 3.98
CA ARG A 167 -15.61 -9.96 5.28
C ARG A 167 -15.70 -8.99 6.46
N LEU A 168 -15.12 -7.80 6.36
CA LEU A 168 -15.18 -6.76 7.41
C LEU A 168 -16.61 -6.19 7.54
N GLU A 169 -17.29 -6.02 6.41
CA GLU A 169 -18.69 -5.59 6.38
C GLU A 169 -19.64 -6.67 6.97
N ARG A 170 -19.24 -7.94 6.89
CA ARG A 170 -19.94 -9.10 7.47
C ARG A 170 -19.38 -9.55 8.81
N SER A 171 -18.55 -8.74 9.47
CA SER A 171 -17.80 -9.11 10.67
C SER A 171 -18.67 -9.58 11.83
N HIS A 172 -19.91 -9.09 11.92
CA HIS A 172 -20.90 -9.54 12.91
C HIS A 172 -21.23 -11.04 12.82
N PHE A 173 -21.07 -11.67 11.64
CA PHE A 173 -21.28 -13.12 11.45
C PHE A 173 -19.97 -13.93 11.45
N LEU A 174 -18.86 -13.34 11.02
CA LEU A 174 -17.58 -14.04 10.82
C LEU A 174 -16.66 -13.98 12.05
N GLY A 175 -17.04 -13.25 13.09
CA GLY A 175 -16.29 -13.10 14.33
C GLY A 175 -14.95 -12.38 14.15
N GLU A 176 -14.08 -12.49 15.14
CA GLU A 176 -12.80 -11.78 15.16
C GLU A 176 -11.85 -12.17 14.01
N ALA A 177 -12.04 -13.34 13.41
CA ALA A 177 -11.21 -13.84 12.32
C ALA A 177 -11.22 -12.94 11.08
N ALA A 178 -12.33 -12.23 10.82
CA ALA A 178 -12.42 -11.28 9.70
C ALA A 178 -11.44 -10.10 9.84
N ASN A 179 -11.10 -9.75 11.08
CA ASN A 179 -10.29 -8.59 11.42
C ASN A 179 -8.78 -8.90 11.52
N LEU A 180 -8.40 -10.18 11.49
CA LEU A 180 -7.01 -10.62 11.69
C LEU A 180 -6.01 -9.92 10.76
N PRO A 181 -6.27 -9.72 9.45
CA PRO A 181 -5.31 -9.02 8.59
C PRO A 181 -5.09 -7.56 9.01
N LEU A 182 -6.15 -6.87 9.44
CA LEU A 182 -6.04 -5.48 9.91
C LEU A 182 -5.28 -5.39 11.24
N ARG A 183 -5.59 -6.26 12.20
CA ARG A 183 -4.88 -6.32 13.49
C ARG A 183 -3.40 -6.68 13.30
N ARG A 184 -3.09 -7.55 12.33
CA ARG A 184 -1.72 -7.90 11.95
C ARG A 184 -0.96 -6.71 11.39
N VAL A 185 -1.55 -5.98 10.44
CA VAL A 185 -0.95 -4.74 9.91
C VAL A 185 -0.73 -3.74 11.04
N ALA A 186 -1.72 -3.56 11.93
CA ALA A 186 -1.58 -2.64 13.06
C ALA A 186 -0.43 -3.01 14.01
N ALA A 187 -0.25 -4.29 14.30
CA ALA A 187 0.88 -4.73 15.10
C ALA A 187 2.24 -4.53 14.38
N TYR A 188 2.28 -4.64 13.04
CA TYR A 188 3.48 -4.30 12.27
C TYR A 188 3.77 -2.80 12.32
N CYS A 189 2.73 -1.97 12.20
CA CYS A 189 2.84 -0.52 12.34
C CYS A 189 3.45 -0.13 13.69
N VAL A 190 2.96 -0.73 14.79
CA VAL A 190 3.51 -0.51 16.14
C VAL A 190 4.96 -0.98 16.23
N ALA A 191 5.31 -2.15 15.69
CA ALA A 191 6.65 -2.69 15.75
C ALA A 191 7.69 -1.85 14.99
N THR A 192 7.28 -1.18 13.91
CA THR A 192 8.18 -0.38 13.06
C THR A 192 7.98 1.13 13.21
N ASP A 193 7.26 1.57 14.24
CA ASP A 193 6.93 2.98 14.51
C ASP A 193 6.37 3.74 13.29
N THR A 194 5.57 3.07 12.47
CA THR A 194 4.80 3.70 11.39
C THR A 194 3.32 3.72 11.73
N ARG A 195 2.57 4.63 11.11
CA ARG A 195 1.11 4.72 11.24
C ARG A 195 0.37 4.08 10.08
N TYR A 196 1.06 3.72 9.01
CA TYR A 196 0.44 3.36 7.75
C TYR A 196 0.84 1.96 7.31
N GLY A 197 -0.15 1.25 6.77
CA GLY A 197 0.07 -0.04 6.15
C GLY A 197 -1.11 -0.42 5.27
N PHE A 198 -1.07 -1.63 4.73
CA PHE A 198 -2.14 -2.12 3.87
C PHE A 198 -2.27 -3.64 3.88
N VAL A 199 -3.45 -4.13 3.53
CA VAL A 199 -3.66 -5.54 3.17
C VAL A 199 -3.77 -5.59 1.66
N LEU A 200 -2.96 -6.44 1.02
CA LEU A 200 -2.96 -6.60 -0.43
C LEU A 200 -3.46 -7.97 -0.84
N THR A 201 -4.42 -8.00 -1.77
CA THR A 201 -4.88 -9.21 -2.45
C THR A 201 -4.93 -8.98 -3.96
N PRO A 202 -5.03 -10.02 -4.80
CA PRO A 202 -5.19 -9.84 -6.24
C PRO A 202 -6.45 -9.07 -6.64
N GLY A 203 -7.44 -8.92 -5.75
CA GLY A 203 -8.68 -8.21 -6.03
C GLY A 203 -8.72 -6.77 -5.51
N GLU A 204 -7.89 -6.41 -4.53
CA GLU A 204 -7.96 -5.12 -3.84
C GLU A 204 -6.73 -4.81 -3.00
N VAL A 205 -6.54 -3.51 -2.73
CA VAL A 205 -5.73 -2.98 -1.64
C VAL A 205 -6.67 -2.43 -0.57
N VAL A 206 -6.44 -2.82 0.68
CA VAL A 206 -7.11 -2.22 1.84
C VAL A 206 -6.08 -1.40 2.58
N VAL A 207 -6.14 -0.08 2.41
CA VAL A 207 -5.26 0.84 3.16
C VAL A 207 -5.66 0.86 4.62
N VAL A 208 -4.67 1.02 5.48
CA VAL A 208 -4.82 0.99 6.93
C VAL A 208 -4.06 2.15 7.54
N ARG A 209 -4.74 2.90 8.39
CA ARG A 209 -4.15 3.90 9.29
C ARG A 209 -4.33 3.45 10.72
N VAL A 210 -3.25 3.56 11.48
CA VAL A 210 -3.19 3.21 12.90
C VAL A 210 -2.98 4.49 13.71
N SER A 211 -3.81 4.67 14.73
CA SER A 211 -3.74 5.81 15.64
C SER A 211 -3.91 5.36 17.09
N GLY A 212 -3.43 6.20 18.02
CA GLY A 212 -3.29 5.83 19.43
C GLY A 212 -1.98 5.09 19.70
N THR A 213 -1.82 4.58 20.92
CA THR A 213 -0.68 3.75 21.29
C THR A 213 -1.17 2.40 21.79
N ALA A 214 -0.45 1.32 21.49
CA ALA A 214 -0.76 0.00 22.04
C ALA A 214 -0.59 -0.08 23.58
N TYR A 215 -0.08 0.98 24.21
CA TYR A 215 0.33 1.04 25.60
C TYR A 215 -0.55 1.94 26.48
N ASP A 216 -1.53 2.64 25.90
CA ASP A 216 -2.46 3.49 26.63
C ASP A 216 -3.81 2.79 26.84
N TYR A 217 -4.06 2.30 28.06
CA TYR A 217 -5.34 1.69 28.45
C TYR A 217 -6.52 2.68 28.38
N GLY A 218 -6.26 4.00 28.38
CA GLY A 218 -7.28 5.04 28.25
C GLY A 218 -7.70 5.34 26.81
N GLN A 219 -6.86 4.97 25.82
CA GLN A 219 -7.15 5.15 24.39
C GLN A 219 -6.72 3.90 23.60
N PRO A 220 -7.63 2.92 23.40
CA PRO A 220 -7.30 1.72 22.65
C PRO A 220 -6.85 2.10 21.23
N CYS A 221 -5.93 1.30 20.69
CA CYS A 221 -5.48 1.47 19.32
C CYS A 221 -6.66 1.48 18.35
N ARG A 222 -6.70 2.50 17.49
CA ARG A 222 -7.74 2.66 16.48
C ARG A 222 -7.17 2.37 15.10
N ILE A 223 -7.79 1.42 14.43
CA ILE A 223 -7.46 0.93 13.10
C ILE A 223 -8.54 1.43 12.15
N GLU A 224 -8.16 2.35 11.27
CA GLU A 224 -9.03 2.89 10.23
C GLU A 224 -8.67 2.25 8.90
N TRP A 225 -9.67 1.83 8.12
CA TRP A 225 -9.41 1.13 6.84
C TRP A 225 -10.30 1.61 5.70
N GLN A 226 -9.77 1.54 4.48
CA GLN A 226 -10.53 1.79 3.25
C GLN A 226 -10.08 0.80 2.17
N ALA A 227 -11.05 0.15 1.51
CA ALA A 227 -10.78 -0.77 0.41
C ALA A 227 -10.79 -0.06 -0.95
N VAL A 228 -9.87 -0.47 -1.81
CA VAL A 228 -9.67 0.02 -3.17
C VAL A 228 -9.54 -1.17 -4.10
N LEU A 229 -10.45 -1.30 -5.06
CA LEU A 229 -10.45 -2.44 -5.98
C LEU A 229 -9.23 -2.38 -6.91
N TRP A 230 -8.67 -3.54 -7.23
CA TRP A 230 -7.54 -3.64 -8.16
C TRP A 230 -7.90 -3.13 -9.56
N SER A 231 -9.17 -3.28 -9.96
CA SER A 231 -9.70 -2.81 -11.24
C SER A 231 -10.05 -1.33 -11.27
N ALA A 232 -9.89 -0.59 -10.17
CA ALA A 232 -10.21 0.83 -10.12
C ALA A 232 -9.17 1.64 -10.91
N SER A 233 -9.64 2.40 -11.90
CA SER A 233 -8.84 3.30 -12.72
C SER A 233 -9.65 4.54 -13.12
N GLY A 234 -8.95 5.57 -13.57
CA GLY A 234 -9.52 6.82 -14.04
C GLY A 234 -9.40 7.97 -13.03
N PRO A 235 -9.51 9.21 -13.52
CA PRO A 235 -9.11 10.40 -12.78
C PRO A 235 -9.94 10.62 -11.51
N ASP A 236 -11.25 10.38 -11.54
CA ASP A 236 -12.15 10.66 -10.41
C ASP A 236 -12.35 9.46 -9.48
N THR A 237 -11.44 8.49 -9.52
CA THR A 237 -11.53 7.27 -8.72
C THR A 237 -10.29 7.11 -7.86
N LEU A 238 -10.49 6.71 -6.60
CA LEU A 238 -9.38 6.27 -5.76
C LEU A 238 -8.84 4.93 -6.32
N THR A 239 -7.66 4.96 -6.92
CA THR A 239 -6.99 3.78 -7.49
C THR A 239 -6.00 3.17 -6.50
N VAL A 240 -5.54 1.94 -6.76
CA VAL A 240 -4.49 1.30 -5.94
C VAL A 240 -3.24 2.16 -5.89
N ASN A 241 -2.79 2.67 -7.03
CA ASN A 241 -1.55 3.45 -7.10
C ASN A 241 -1.67 4.79 -6.37
N LEU A 242 -2.82 5.46 -6.47
CA LEU A 242 -3.08 6.71 -5.75
C LEU A 242 -3.23 6.49 -4.23
N SER A 243 -3.62 5.28 -3.80
CA SER A 243 -3.81 4.94 -2.40
C SER A 243 -2.53 4.60 -1.63
N LEU A 244 -1.43 4.34 -2.33
CA LEU A 244 -0.14 3.88 -1.80
C LEU A 244 0.90 5.01 -1.80
#